data_AF-A0A8C9FWB2-F1
#
_entry.id   AF-A0A8C9FWB2-F1
#
_cell.length_a   1.000
_cell.length_b   1.000
_cell.length_c   1.000
_cell.angle_alpha   90.00
_cell.angle_beta   90.00
_cell.angle_gamma   90.00
#
_symmetry.space_group_name_H-M   'P 1'
#
loop_
_entity.id
_entity.type
_entity.pdbx_description
1 polymer ?
#
loop_
_entity_poly.entity_id
_entity_poly.type
_entity_poly.pdbx_seq_one_letter_code
_entity_poly.pdbx_strand_id
1 'polypeptide(L)' 'MFKHSLVPDGQPLVIKCSLEKSLNFESGDCNLTWYKVGNQTAVPRDKLSRIRQQKSLIWFLPAVLEDSGDYECVIR' A
#
# COMPACT_ATOMS: atom_id res chain seq x y z
N MET A 1 -2.49 13.35 5.69
CA MET A 1 -2.41 12.84 7.08
C MET A 1 -1.59 11.57 7.06
N PHE A 2 -0.47 11.53 7.77
CA PHE A 2 0.38 10.34 7.87
C PHE A 2 -0.28 9.31 8.79
N LYS A 3 -0.34 8.05 8.36
CA LYS A 3 -0.85 6.94 9.15
C LYS A 3 0.31 6.03 9.50
N HIS A 4 0.59 5.85 10.79
CA HIS A 4 1.54 4.85 11.25
C HIS A 4 0.83 3.51 11.42
N SER A 5 1.51 2.42 11.07
CA SER A 5 1.01 1.06 11.25
C SER A 5 2.19 0.18 11.62
N LEU A 6 2.05 -0.57 12.72
CA LEU A 6 3.07 -1.47 13.25
C LEU A 6 2.52 -2.90 13.14
N VAL A 7 3.39 -3.83 12.75
CA VAL A 7 3.09 -5.25 12.66
C VAL A 7 4.30 -6.05 13.13
N PRO A 8 4.13 -7.15 13.87
CA PRO A 8 5.22 -8.07 14.18
C PRO A 8 5.81 -8.71 12.90
N ASP A 9 7.10 -9.00 12.91
CA ASP A 9 7.76 -9.73 11.83
C ASP A 9 7.07 -11.10 11.59
N GLY A 10 6.90 -11.46 10.31
CA GLY A 10 6.27 -12.70 9.89
C GLY A 10 4.74 -12.68 9.84
N GLN A 11 4.09 -11.61 10.33
CA GLN A 11 2.63 -11.49 10.29
C GLN A 11 2.13 -10.80 9.01
N PRO A 12 0.89 -11.11 8.58
CA PRO A 12 0.28 -10.42 7.45
C PRO A 12 -0.13 -8.98 7.82
N LEU A 13 0.06 -8.04 6.90
CA LEU A 13 -0.37 -6.65 7.05
C LEU A 13 -1.12 -6.17 5.81
N VAL A 14 -2.20 -5.42 6.04
CA VAL A 14 -2.98 -4.76 4.99
C VAL A 14 -3.18 -3.30 5.38
N ILE A 15 -2.80 -2.38 4.48
CA ILE A 15 -3.02 -0.95 4.68
C ILE A 15 -3.92 -0.42 3.58
N LYS A 16 -4.97 0.30 3.99
CA LYS A 16 -5.86 1.03 3.09
C LYS A 16 -5.41 2.49 2.98
N CYS A 17 -5.32 2.99 1.74
CA CYS A 17 -4.99 4.38 1.48
C CYS A 17 -6.07 5.32 2.04
N SER A 18 -5.65 6.37 2.73
CA SER A 18 -6.57 7.31 3.38
C SER A 18 -7.12 8.39 2.43
N LEU A 19 -6.53 8.56 1.23
CA LEU A 19 -6.99 9.51 0.22
C LEU A 19 -8.41 9.20 -0.30
N GLU A 20 -8.85 7.94 -0.32
CA GLU A 20 -10.21 7.59 -0.73
C GLU A 20 -11.28 8.32 0.09
N LYS A 21 -11.08 8.44 1.41
CA LYS A 21 -12.04 9.14 2.29
C LYS A 21 -12.08 10.64 2.04
N SER A 22 -11.00 11.22 1.53
CA SER A 22 -10.88 12.67 1.34
C SER A 22 -11.48 13.16 0.04
N LEU A 23 -11.62 12.29 -0.97
CA LEU A 23 -12.04 12.68 -2.32
C LEU A 23 -13.45 12.20 -2.69
N ASN A 24 -14.19 11.56 -1.76
CA ASN A 24 -15.51 10.95 -2.02
C ASN A 24 -15.53 10.04 -3.26
N PHE A 25 -14.38 9.49 -3.65
CA PHE A 25 -14.29 8.58 -4.77
C PHE A 25 -14.71 7.19 -4.30
N GLU A 26 -15.81 6.69 -4.87
CA GLU A 26 -16.12 5.26 -4.87
C GLU A 26 -14.88 4.52 -5.37
N SER A 27 -14.45 3.49 -4.64
CA SER A 27 -13.21 2.71 -4.81
C SER A 27 -13.00 2.07 -6.21
N GLY A 28 -13.86 2.36 -7.19
CA GLY A 28 -13.85 1.82 -8.56
C GLY A 28 -13.12 2.66 -9.60
N ASP A 29 -13.12 4.00 -9.51
CA ASP A 29 -12.78 4.87 -10.66
C ASP A 29 -11.43 5.59 -10.57
N CYS A 30 -10.74 5.54 -9.43
CA CYS A 30 -9.43 6.18 -9.28
C CYS A 30 -8.27 5.22 -9.56
N ASN A 31 -7.35 5.64 -10.44
CA ASN A 31 -6.07 4.97 -10.68
C ASN A 31 -5.08 5.19 -9.53
N LEU A 32 -5.40 4.60 -8.37
CA LEU A 32 -4.53 4.62 -7.20
C LEU A 32 -3.35 3.67 -7.40
N THR A 33 -2.15 4.18 -7.12
CA THR A 33 -0.91 3.41 -7.19
C THR A 33 -0.07 3.62 -5.94
N TRP A 34 0.39 2.51 -5.35
CA TRP A 34 1.29 2.50 -4.21
C TRP A 34 2.77 2.49 -4.61
N TYR A 35 3.58 3.23 -3.86
CA TYR A 35 5.04 3.30 -3.98
C TYR A 35 5.69 3.19 -2.60
N LYS A 36 6.87 2.58 -2.54
CA LYS A 36 7.77 2.74 -1.39
C LYS A 36 8.57 4.03 -1.61
N VAL A 37 8.56 4.93 -0.63
CA VAL A 37 9.28 6.21 -0.76
C VAL A 37 10.76 5.94 -0.99
N GLY A 38 11.34 6.65 -1.96
CA GLY A 38 12.72 6.44 -2.43
C GLY A 38 12.88 5.37 -3.51
N ASN A 39 11.84 4.57 -3.80
CA ASN A 39 11.83 3.68 -4.95
C ASN A 39 11.01 4.29 -6.10
N GLN A 40 11.57 4.32 -7.31
CA GLN A 40 10.85 4.85 -8.48
C GLN A 40 9.81 3.86 -9.02
N THR A 41 9.89 2.59 -8.63
CA THR A 41 9.02 1.53 -9.12
C THR A 41 7.78 1.38 -8.25
N ALA A 42 6.61 1.29 -8.88
CA ALA A 42 5.36 0.99 -8.20
C ALA A 42 5.39 -0.40 -7.56
N VAL A 43 4.67 -0.56 -6.45
CA VAL A 43 4.42 -1.88 -5.85
C VAL A 43 3.70 -2.75 -6.90
N PRO A 44 4.12 -4.01 -7.13
CA PRO A 44 3.51 -4.85 -8.15
C PRO A 44 2.03 -5.14 -7.84
N ARG A 45 1.24 -5.33 -8.90
CA ARG A 45 -0.16 -5.81 -8.81
C ARG A 45 -0.27 -7.33 -8.94
N ASP A 46 0.85 -7.99 -9.18
CA ASP A 46 0.93 -9.44 -9.34
C ASP A 46 0.51 -10.15 -8.03
N LYS A 47 -0.27 -11.23 -8.17
CA LYS A 47 -0.84 -11.96 -7.04
C LYS A 47 0.19 -12.83 -6.31
N LEU A 48 1.25 -13.25 -7.00
CA LEU A 48 2.32 -14.08 -6.45
C LEU A 48 3.36 -13.23 -5.69
N SER A 49 3.38 -11.92 -5.93
CA SER A 49 4.24 -11.00 -5.22
C SER A 49 3.87 -10.93 -3.73
N ARG A 50 4.89 -11.06 -2.88
CA ARG A 50 4.79 -11.01 -1.40
C ARG A 50 4.22 -9.68 -0.93
N ILE A 51 4.74 -8.58 -1.48
CA ILE A 51 4.18 -7.24 -1.34
C ILE A 51 3.43 -6.92 -2.62
N ARG A 52 2.15 -6.57 -2.52
CA ARG A 52 1.34 -6.27 -3.70
C ARG A 52 0.27 -5.25 -3.42
N GLN A 53 -0.16 -4.55 -4.46
CA GLN A 53 -1.28 -3.63 -4.37
C GLN A 53 -2.52 -4.16 -5.10
N GLN A 54 -3.68 -3.89 -4.53
CA GLN A 54 -4.98 -4.23 -5.11
C GLN A 54 -5.99 -3.16 -4.73
N LYS A 55 -6.53 -2.44 -5.73
CA LYS A 55 -7.38 -1.25 -5.51
C LYS A 55 -6.64 -0.24 -4.62
N SER A 56 -7.22 0.20 -3.51
CA SER A 56 -6.60 1.09 -2.52
C SER A 56 -5.81 0.39 -1.42
N LEU A 57 -5.64 -0.92 -1.52
CA LEU A 57 -4.97 -1.72 -0.51
C LEU A 57 -3.54 -2.04 -0.95
N ILE A 58 -2.63 -2.00 0.00
CA ILE A 58 -1.32 -2.63 -0.09
C ILE A 58 -1.28 -3.80 0.90
N TRP A 59 -0.76 -4.93 0.45
CA TRP A 59 -0.70 -6.20 1.17
C TRP A 59 0.76 -6.61 1.36
N PHE A 60 1.08 -7.09 2.56
CA PHE A 60 2.35 -7.71 2.91
C PHE A 60 2.08 -9.11 3.45
N LEU A 61 2.48 -10.16 2.73
CA LEU A 61 2.15 -11.55 3.08
C LEU A 61 3.37 -12.48 2.96
N PRO A 62 4.21 -12.61 4.02
CA PRO A 62 4.16 -11.85 5.28
C PRO A 62 4.88 -10.50 5.19
N ALA A 63 4.70 -9.67 6.22
CA ALA A 63 5.57 -8.52 6.47
C ALA A 63 6.89 -8.96 7.12
N VAL A 64 8.00 -8.38 6.68
CA VAL A 64 9.34 -8.63 7.24
C VAL A 64 10.00 -7.31 7.65
N LEU A 65 11.02 -7.34 8.52
CA LEU A 65 11.69 -6.14 9.01
C LEU A 65 12.16 -5.19 7.90
N GLU A 66 12.64 -5.73 6.77
CA GLU A 66 13.14 -4.95 5.61
C GLU A 66 12.03 -4.16 4.88
N ASP A 67 10.77 -4.52 5.11
CA ASP A 67 9.63 -3.81 4.55
C ASP A 67 9.39 -2.46 5.23
N SER A 68 9.95 -2.28 6.43
CA SER A 68 9.82 -1.04 7.20
C SER A 68 10.24 0.18 6.38
N GLY A 69 9.47 1.26 6.52
CA GLY A 69 9.70 2.51 5.82
C GLY A 69 8.38 3.19 5.42
N ASP A 70 8.52 4.31 4.71
CA ASP A 70 7.38 5.09 4.27
C ASP A 70 6.85 4.57 2.93
N TYR A 71 5.53 4.52 2.83
CA TYR A 71 4.80 4.17 1.62
C TYR A 71 3.81 5.28 1.29
N GLU A 72 3.74 5.63 0.02
CA GLU A 72 2.80 6.63 -0.48
C GLU A 72 1.82 6.00 -1.46
N CYS A 73 0.57 6.42 -1.35
CA CYS A 73 -0.45 6.13 -2.35
C CYS A 73 -0.73 7.42 -3.13
N VAL A 74 -0.62 7.32 -4.46
CA VAL A 74 -0.80 8.43 -5.39
C VAL A 74 -1.98 8.13 -6.30
N ILE A 75 -2.84 9.12 -6.49
CA ILE A 75 -3.93 9.06 -7.47
C ILE A 75 -3.45 9.83 -8.72
N ARG A 76 -3.57 9.20 -9.89
CA ARG A 76 -3.34 9.82 -11.19
C ARG A 76 -4.64 9.87 -11.99
#